data_AF-A0A195FZ25-F1
#
_entry.id   AF-A0A195FZ25-F1
#
_cell.length_a   1.000
_cell.length_b   1.000
_cell.length_c   1.000
_cell.angle_alpha   90.00
_cell.angle_beta   90.00
_cell.angle_gamma   90.00
#
_symmetry.space_group_name_H-M   'P 1'
#
loop_
_entity.id
_entity.type
_entity.pdbx_description
1 polymer ?
#
loop_
_entity_poly.entity_id
_entity_poly.type
_entity_poly.pdbx_seq_one_letter_code
_entity_poly.pdbx_strand_id
1 'polypeptide(L)'
;IGRKIPGKKHRDIKDKQRFKYLAELELCTNTTSRNVDEQVMPKSLERIIKLKEAMKINELHQYFNTHNFLKKAFEKKNGIQIERDSNTSEIQDLTKYKHKDAVKTLKIKHNNINRKKILESSATLSKTEKRRLKICAKKEKKLGKSFDEFERLQDKIVFDEVVYESPRLEIKSNKINEVRKPKNLLNSLLEGSKESFFYFQSEVIDLKRKTYLKQKKEN
;
A
#
# COMPACT_ATOMS: atom_id res chain seq x y z
N ILE A 1 21.01 -86.68 -41.66
CA ILE A 1 19.74 -85.92 -41.88
C ILE A 1 19.24 -85.48 -40.51
N GLY A 2 19.45 -84.22 -40.13
CA GLY A 2 19.10 -83.69 -38.80
C GLY A 2 17.62 -83.33 -38.70
N ARG A 3 16.96 -83.69 -37.59
CA ARG A 3 15.53 -83.37 -37.34
C ARG A 3 15.36 -81.94 -36.82
N LYS A 4 14.40 -81.20 -37.39
CA LYS A 4 14.08 -79.81 -37.05
C LYS A 4 13.21 -79.77 -35.77
N ILE A 5 13.68 -79.10 -34.72
CA ILE A 5 12.92 -78.94 -33.47
C ILE A 5 11.86 -77.84 -33.66
N PRO A 6 10.57 -78.09 -33.34
CA PRO A 6 9.54 -77.08 -33.48
C PRO A 6 9.70 -75.95 -32.45
N GLY A 7 9.73 -74.71 -32.93
CA GLY A 7 9.88 -73.51 -32.11
C GLY A 7 8.68 -73.29 -31.18
N LYS A 8 8.97 -72.97 -29.92
CA LYS A 8 7.98 -72.66 -28.88
C LYS A 8 7.29 -71.33 -29.22
N LYS A 9 5.98 -71.35 -29.46
CA LYS A 9 5.19 -70.11 -29.66
C LYS A 9 5.05 -69.39 -28.31
N HIS A 10 5.53 -68.15 -28.23
CA HIS A 10 5.22 -67.28 -27.09
C HIS A 10 3.72 -67.00 -27.09
N ARG A 11 3.03 -67.40 -26.03
CA ARG A 11 1.65 -66.95 -25.80
C ARG A 11 1.73 -65.50 -25.34
N ASP A 12 1.09 -64.61 -26.08
CA ASP A 12 0.97 -63.20 -25.72
C ASP A 12 0.40 -63.09 -24.30
N ILE A 13 1.23 -62.62 -23.38
CA ILE A 13 0.79 -62.28 -22.03
C ILE A 13 0.02 -60.97 -22.19
N LYS A 14 -1.30 -61.07 -22.40
CA LYS A 14 -2.19 -59.91 -22.25
C LYS A 14 -2.11 -59.47 -20.81
N ASP A 15 -1.35 -58.40 -20.56
CA ASP A 15 -1.25 -57.72 -19.27
C ASP A 15 -2.66 -57.26 -18.84
N LYS A 16 -3.34 -58.10 -18.04
CA LYS A 16 -4.69 -57.82 -17.52
C LYS A 16 -4.76 -56.50 -16.75
N GLN A 17 -3.62 -55.98 -16.29
CA GLN A 17 -3.50 -54.70 -15.60
C GLN A 17 -3.64 -53.50 -16.54
N ARG A 18 -3.13 -53.58 -17.78
CA ARG A 18 -3.25 -52.49 -18.75
C ARG A 18 -4.70 -52.22 -19.13
N PHE A 19 -5.49 -53.29 -19.29
CA PHE A 19 -6.92 -53.17 -19.57
C PHE A 19 -7.71 -52.54 -18.42
N LYS A 20 -7.35 -52.84 -17.16
CA LYS A 20 -7.99 -52.20 -16.00
C LYS A 20 -7.68 -50.71 -15.93
N TYR A 21 -6.42 -50.33 -16.15
CA TYR A 21 -5.99 -48.92 -16.13
C TYR A 21 -6.65 -48.10 -17.25
N LEU A 22 -6.76 -48.67 -18.46
CA LEU A 22 -7.44 -48.00 -19.57
C LEU A 22 -8.93 -47.78 -19.30
N ALA A 23 -9.62 -48.77 -18.71
CA ALA A 23 -11.03 -48.65 -18.34
C ALA A 23 -11.27 -47.61 -17.23
N GLU A 24 -10.34 -47.47 -16.28
CA GLU A 24 -10.41 -46.47 -15.20
C GLU A 24 -10.19 -45.04 -15.73
N LEU A 25 -9.25 -44.86 -16.67
CA LEU A 25 -9.03 -43.58 -17.33
C LEU A 25 -10.24 -43.13 -18.15
N GLU A 26 -10.88 -44.06 -18.88
CA GLU A 26 -12.06 -43.78 -19.70
C GLU A 26 -13.26 -43.29 -18.87
N LEU A 27 -13.35 -43.73 -17.61
CA LEU A 27 -14.36 -43.27 -16.64
C LEU A 27 -14.09 -41.83 -16.16
N CYS A 28 -12.83 -41.42 -16.07
CA CYS A 28 -12.43 -40.12 -15.51
C CYS A 28 -12.47 -38.97 -16.52
N THR A 29 -12.37 -39.24 -17.83
CA THR A 29 -12.15 -38.18 -18.82
C THR A 29 -13.42 -37.55 -19.41
N ASN A 30 -14.61 -38.13 -19.22
CA ASN A 30 -15.82 -37.70 -19.94
C ASN A 30 -17.05 -37.42 -19.06
N THR A 31 -16.96 -37.52 -17.74
CA THR A 31 -18.09 -37.10 -16.90
C THR A 31 -18.12 -35.57 -16.82
N THR A 32 -19.00 -34.94 -17.58
CA THR A 32 -19.36 -33.53 -17.40
C THR A 32 -19.72 -33.30 -15.94
N SER A 33 -19.06 -32.34 -15.28
CA SER A 33 -19.35 -31.99 -13.88
C SER A 33 -20.85 -31.75 -13.72
N ARG A 34 -21.51 -32.51 -12.83
CA ARG A 34 -22.97 -32.44 -12.62
C ARG A 34 -23.46 -31.05 -12.16
N ASN A 35 -22.58 -30.24 -11.59
CA ASN A 35 -22.88 -28.89 -11.16
C ASN A 35 -22.04 -27.89 -11.96
N VAL A 36 -22.71 -27.03 -12.73
CA VAL A 36 -22.09 -25.91 -13.44
C VAL A 36 -21.59 -24.85 -12.44
N ASP A 37 -22.27 -24.74 -11.30
CA ASP A 37 -22.01 -23.71 -10.28
C ASP A 37 -20.94 -24.10 -9.24
N GLU A 38 -20.48 -25.35 -9.21
CA GLU A 38 -19.46 -25.82 -8.26
C GLU A 38 -18.04 -25.83 -8.84
N GLN A 39 -17.85 -25.36 -10.08
CA GLN A 39 -16.50 -25.18 -10.59
C GLN A 39 -15.82 -24.03 -9.84
N VAL A 40 -15.07 -24.39 -8.79
CA VAL A 40 -14.23 -23.47 -8.05
C VAL A 40 -13.25 -22.83 -9.02
N MET A 41 -13.50 -21.57 -9.35
CA MET A 41 -12.61 -20.81 -10.22
C MET A 41 -11.19 -20.80 -9.63
N PRO A 42 -10.16 -21.08 -10.45
CA PRO A 42 -8.79 -20.93 -10.01
C PRO A 42 -8.53 -19.50 -9.51
N LYS A 43 -7.93 -19.36 -8.33
CA LYS A 43 -7.61 -18.05 -7.71
C LYS A 43 -6.79 -17.14 -8.65
N SER A 44 -5.97 -17.72 -9.51
CA SER A 44 -5.22 -16.98 -10.54
C SER A 44 -6.14 -16.27 -11.52
N LEU A 45 -7.20 -16.94 -11.98
CA LEU A 45 -8.16 -16.39 -12.92
C LEU A 45 -9.05 -15.33 -12.26
N GLU A 46 -9.45 -15.54 -11.00
CA GLU A 46 -10.18 -14.55 -10.21
C GLU A 46 -9.41 -13.23 -10.09
N ARG A 47 -8.08 -13.29 -9.87
CA ARG A 47 -7.22 -12.09 -9.84
C ARG A 47 -7.18 -11.36 -11.17
N ILE A 48 -7.10 -12.08 -12.29
CA ILE A 48 -7.07 -11.47 -13.63
C ILE A 48 -8.39 -10.77 -13.93
N ILE A 49 -9.54 -11.38 -13.58
CA ILE A 49 -10.86 -10.76 -13.75
C ILE A 49 -10.96 -9.47 -12.94
N LYS A 50 -10.60 -9.52 -11.65
CA LYS A 50 -10.57 -8.34 -10.78
C LYS A 50 -9.69 -7.21 -11.33
N LEU A 51 -8.51 -7.55 -11.86
CA LEU A 51 -7.61 -6.57 -12.46
C LEU A 51 -8.22 -5.92 -13.71
N LYS A 52 -8.87 -6.72 -14.57
CA LYS A 52 -9.54 -6.23 -15.78
C LYS A 52 -10.70 -5.29 -15.45
N GLU A 53 -11.48 -5.62 -14.41
CA GLU A 53 -12.56 -4.75 -13.93
C GLU A 53 -12.03 -3.43 -13.37
N ALA A 54 -10.97 -3.48 -12.54
CA ALA A 54 -10.34 -2.28 -12.00
C ALA A 54 -9.79 -1.36 -13.10
N MET A 55 -9.18 -1.94 -14.13
CA MET A 55 -8.67 -1.17 -15.28
C MET A 55 -9.81 -0.46 -16.03
N LYS A 56 -10.92 -1.16 -16.27
CA LYS A 56 -12.11 -0.59 -16.93
C LYS A 56 -12.71 0.56 -16.12
N ILE A 57 -12.77 0.44 -14.79
CA ILE A 57 -13.24 1.51 -13.90
C ILE A 57 -12.32 2.74 -13.97
N ASN A 58 -11.00 2.52 -14.04
CA ASN A 58 -10.03 3.62 -14.14
C ASN A 58 -10.15 4.38 -15.47
N GLU A 59 -10.31 3.67 -16.58
CA GLU A 59 -10.55 4.27 -17.90
C GLU A 59 -11.83 5.12 -17.90
N LEU A 60 -12.92 4.60 -17.34
CA LEU A 60 -14.18 5.33 -17.19
C LEU A 60 -14.02 6.58 -16.32
N HIS A 61 -13.27 6.48 -15.22
CA HIS A 61 -13.00 7.61 -14.34
C HIS A 61 -12.17 8.70 -15.05
N GLN A 62 -11.17 8.31 -15.84
CA GLN A 62 -10.39 9.24 -16.65
C GLN A 62 -11.26 9.97 -17.67
N TYR A 63 -12.09 9.23 -18.42
CA TYR A 63 -13.04 9.80 -19.38
C TYR A 63 -14.03 10.78 -18.72
N PHE A 64 -14.61 10.40 -17.57
CA PHE A 64 -15.55 11.27 -16.87
C PHE A 64 -14.91 12.57 -16.39
N ASN A 65 -13.65 12.50 -15.91
CA ASN A 65 -12.92 13.67 -15.44
C ASN A 65 -12.56 14.63 -16.57
N THR A 66 -12.05 14.12 -17.70
CA THR A 66 -11.74 14.96 -18.86
C THR A 66 -13.00 15.58 -19.46
N HIS A 67 -14.09 14.81 -19.58
CA HIS A 67 -15.36 15.30 -20.09
C HIS A 67 -15.97 16.39 -19.17
N ASN A 68 -15.97 16.19 -17.86
CA ASN A 68 -16.49 17.17 -16.90
C ASN A 68 -15.63 18.44 -16.89
N PHE A 69 -14.32 18.33 -17.06
CA PHE A 69 -13.42 19.47 -17.20
C PHE A 69 -13.74 20.28 -18.45
N LEU A 70 -13.86 19.62 -19.61
CA LEU A 70 -14.22 20.26 -20.87
C LEU A 70 -15.60 20.94 -20.80
N LYS A 71 -16.58 20.28 -20.17
CA LYS A 71 -17.92 20.86 -19.92
C LYS A 71 -17.81 22.17 -19.14
N LYS A 72 -17.13 22.15 -17.99
CA LYS A 72 -16.97 23.34 -17.14
C LYS A 72 -16.21 24.46 -17.85
N ALA A 73 -15.17 24.13 -18.61
CA ALA A 73 -14.39 25.10 -19.36
C ALA A 73 -15.24 25.78 -20.45
N PHE A 74 -16.05 25.00 -21.17
CA PHE A 74 -16.96 25.50 -22.20
C PHE A 74 -18.05 26.40 -21.62
N GLU A 75 -18.71 25.96 -20.55
CA GLU A 75 -19.75 26.74 -19.83
C GLU A 75 -19.21 28.08 -19.36
N LYS A 76 -17.99 28.09 -18.78
CA LYS A 76 -17.33 29.31 -18.33
C LYS A 76 -16.97 30.25 -19.47
N LYS A 77 -16.43 29.71 -20.59
CA LYS A 77 -16.01 30.52 -21.74
C LYS A 77 -17.20 31.23 -22.39
N ASN A 78 -18.33 30.55 -22.50
CA ASN A 78 -19.50 31.08 -23.18
C ASN A 78 -20.50 31.76 -22.24
N GLY A 79 -20.33 31.61 -20.92
CA GLY A 79 -21.29 32.14 -19.95
C GLY A 79 -22.65 31.47 -20.09
N ILE A 80 -22.68 30.16 -20.32
CA ILE A 80 -23.89 29.36 -20.51
C ILE A 80 -23.81 28.18 -19.55
N GLN A 81 -24.93 27.79 -18.96
CA GLN A 81 -25.06 26.57 -18.16
C GLN A 81 -25.88 25.55 -18.96
N ILE A 82 -25.33 24.36 -19.16
CA ILE A 82 -25.95 23.29 -19.94
C ILE A 82 -26.52 22.26 -18.97
N GLU A 83 -27.84 22.23 -18.86
CA GLU A 83 -28.57 21.21 -18.12
C GLU A 83 -28.84 20.02 -19.04
N ARG A 84 -28.51 18.82 -18.56
CA ARG A 84 -28.67 17.58 -19.32
C ARG A 84 -29.45 16.58 -18.47
N ASP A 85 -30.29 15.81 -19.13
CA ASP A 85 -30.96 14.68 -18.51
C ASP A 85 -29.95 13.62 -18.08
N SER A 86 -30.08 13.16 -16.83
CA SER A 86 -29.18 12.12 -16.30
C SER A 86 -29.36 10.76 -16.99
N ASN A 87 -30.53 10.51 -17.58
CA ASN A 87 -30.90 9.21 -18.15
C ASN A 87 -30.66 9.14 -19.66
N THR A 88 -31.03 10.18 -20.42
CA THR A 88 -30.91 10.21 -21.88
C THR A 88 -29.64 10.92 -22.37
N SER A 89 -28.96 11.69 -21.50
CA SER A 89 -27.84 12.57 -21.85
C SER A 89 -28.18 13.66 -22.88
N GLU A 90 -29.46 13.84 -23.19
CA GLU A 90 -29.95 14.90 -24.05
C GLU A 90 -29.88 16.25 -23.34
N ILE A 91 -29.72 17.32 -24.12
CA ILE A 91 -29.69 18.68 -23.60
C ILE A 91 -31.14 19.10 -23.41
N GLN A 92 -31.55 19.29 -22.15
CA GLN A 92 -32.89 19.79 -21.83
C GLN A 92 -32.95 21.30 -22.06
N ASP A 93 -32.09 22.03 -21.35
CA ASP A 93 -32.18 23.48 -21.30
C ASP A 93 -30.80 24.14 -21.39
N LEU A 94 -30.78 25.26 -22.11
CA LEU A 94 -29.63 26.17 -22.18
C LEU A 94 -29.99 27.46 -21.43
N THR A 95 -29.42 27.61 -20.24
CA THR A 95 -29.62 28.83 -19.45
C THR A 95 -28.40 29.73 -19.57
N LYS A 96 -28.61 31.02 -19.85
CA LYS A 96 -27.51 31.99 -19.79
C LYS A 96 -27.03 32.07 -18.35
N TYR A 97 -25.74 31.88 -18.14
CA TYR A 97 -25.13 31.95 -16.83
C TYR A 97 -25.24 33.40 -16.33
N LYS A 98 -26.21 33.65 -15.44
CA LYS A 98 -26.26 34.89 -14.67
C LYS A 98 -25.01 34.86 -13.80
N HIS A 99 -24.02 35.70 -14.10
CA HIS A 99 -22.82 35.87 -13.27
C HIS A 99 -23.30 36.06 -11.84
N LYS A 100 -23.09 35.04 -10.97
CA LYS A 100 -23.59 35.08 -9.60
C LYS A 100 -23.19 36.42 -9.01
N ASP A 101 -24.20 37.23 -8.70
CA ASP A 101 -24.04 38.64 -8.43
C ASP A 101 -22.92 38.82 -7.40
N ALA A 102 -21.86 39.56 -7.76
CA ALA A 102 -20.85 39.99 -6.80
C ALA A 102 -21.53 40.63 -5.57
N VAL A 103 -22.72 41.19 -5.75
CA VAL A 103 -23.63 41.68 -4.71
C VAL A 103 -24.02 40.62 -3.66
N LYS A 104 -24.31 39.36 -4.04
CA LYS A 104 -24.64 38.30 -3.06
C LYS A 104 -23.42 37.89 -2.24
N THR A 105 -22.24 37.79 -2.87
CA THR A 105 -20.98 37.50 -2.14
C THR A 105 -20.54 38.68 -1.27
N LEU A 106 -20.77 39.92 -1.69
CA LEU A 106 -20.56 41.13 -0.88
C LEU A 106 -21.53 41.23 0.32
N LYS A 107 -22.81 40.89 0.13
CA LYS A 107 -23.80 40.83 1.24
C LYS A 107 -23.42 39.82 2.32
N ILE A 108 -22.88 38.65 1.94
CA ILE A 108 -22.40 37.64 2.91
C ILE A 108 -21.23 38.18 3.75
N LYS A 109 -20.30 38.92 3.14
CA LYS A 109 -19.17 39.54 3.87
C LYS A 109 -19.63 40.63 4.84
N HIS A 110 -20.67 41.39 4.49
CA HIS A 110 -21.16 42.49 5.33
C HIS A 110 -21.97 42.01 6.56
N ASN A 111 -22.65 40.87 6.48
CA ASN A 111 -23.42 40.31 7.59
C ASN A 111 -22.55 39.69 8.70
N ASN A 112 -21.26 39.49 8.44
CA ASN A 112 -20.29 38.96 9.41
C ASN A 112 -19.62 40.04 10.27
N ILE A 113 -19.84 41.33 9.99
CA ILE A 113 -19.14 42.43 10.67
C ILE A 113 -19.88 42.86 11.95
N ASN A 114 -21.21 42.72 12.02
CA ASN A 114 -22.01 43.22 13.15
C ASN A 114 -22.71 42.14 13.99
N ARG A 115 -22.52 40.84 13.71
CA ARG A 115 -23.14 39.78 14.51
C ARG A 115 -22.20 39.29 15.60
N LYS A 116 -22.26 39.93 16.77
CA LYS A 116 -21.97 39.24 18.03
C LYS A 116 -22.96 38.06 18.14
N LYS A 117 -22.42 36.84 17.98
CA LYS A 117 -22.96 35.53 18.37
C LYS A 117 -24.45 35.49 18.76
N ILE A 118 -25.32 35.30 17.78
CA ILE A 118 -26.45 34.36 17.94
C ILE A 118 -26.19 33.27 16.91
N LEU A 119 -25.34 32.33 17.34
CA LEU A 119 -25.07 31.10 16.62
C LEU A 119 -26.24 30.17 16.92
N GLU A 120 -27.19 30.10 16.01
CA GLU A 120 -28.05 28.92 15.90
C GLU A 120 -27.12 27.71 15.66
N SER A 121 -26.82 27.04 16.78
CA SER A 121 -26.51 25.61 16.94
C SER A 121 -25.61 24.93 15.89
N SER A 122 -24.52 25.55 15.44
CA SER A 122 -23.35 24.74 15.07
C SER A 122 -22.69 24.30 16.38
N ALA A 123 -23.13 23.16 16.91
CA ALA A 123 -22.65 22.56 18.14
C ALA A 123 -21.12 22.65 18.21
N THR A 124 -20.62 23.49 19.12
CA THR A 124 -19.19 23.58 19.38
C THR A 124 -18.79 22.31 20.10
N LEU A 125 -18.34 21.33 19.31
CA LEU A 125 -17.96 20.00 19.81
C LEU A 125 -17.11 20.13 21.07
N SER A 126 -17.48 19.33 22.08
CA SER A 126 -16.77 19.27 23.34
C SER A 126 -15.30 18.89 23.10
N LYS A 127 -14.40 19.28 24.03
CA LYS A 127 -12.98 18.89 23.96
C LYS A 127 -12.81 17.37 23.83
N THR A 128 -13.72 16.61 24.45
CA THR A 128 -13.75 15.14 24.39
C THR A 128 -14.15 14.62 23.00
N GLU A 129 -15.16 15.21 22.36
CA GLU A 129 -15.57 14.85 21.00
C GLU A 129 -14.51 15.18 19.97
N LYS A 130 -13.88 16.36 20.07
CA LYS A 130 -12.74 16.74 19.22
C LYS A 130 -11.59 15.73 19.34
N ARG A 131 -11.30 15.27 20.56
CA ARG A 131 -10.28 14.22 20.79
C ARG A 131 -10.70 12.90 20.17
N ARG A 132 -11.96 12.49 20.29
CA ARG A 132 -12.50 11.27 19.67
C ARG A 132 -12.41 11.32 18.15
N LEU A 133 -12.87 12.40 17.52
CA LEU A 133 -12.78 12.58 16.07
C LEU A 133 -11.33 12.55 15.56
N LYS A 134 -10.39 13.17 16.30
CA LYS A 134 -8.97 13.10 15.96
C LYS A 134 -8.41 11.68 16.04
N ILE A 135 -8.86 10.87 17.00
CA ILE A 135 -8.47 9.47 17.12
C ILE A 135 -9.07 8.64 15.97
N CYS A 136 -10.36 8.82 15.66
CA CYS A 136 -11.02 8.13 14.55
C CYS A 136 -10.36 8.46 13.21
N ALA A 137 -10.13 9.74 12.92
CA ALA A 137 -9.42 10.16 11.70
C ALA A 137 -7.98 9.62 11.62
N LYS A 138 -7.28 9.46 12.75
CA LYS A 138 -5.96 8.80 12.79
C LYS A 138 -6.05 7.30 12.50
N LYS A 139 -7.09 6.62 13.00
CA LYS A 139 -7.31 5.18 12.75
C LYS A 139 -7.73 4.94 11.29
N GLU A 140 -8.64 5.75 10.75
CA GLU A 140 -9.05 5.68 9.34
C GLU A 140 -7.90 5.97 8.39
N LYS A 141 -7.05 6.97 8.68
CA LYS A 141 -5.82 7.19 7.89
C LYS A 141 -4.84 6.02 7.96
N LYS A 142 -4.87 5.21 9.02
CA LYS A 142 -4.07 3.98 9.10
C LYS A 142 -4.72 2.83 8.34
N LEU A 143 -6.05 2.73 8.37
CA LEU A 143 -6.81 1.67 7.70
C LEU A 143 -6.93 1.87 6.18
N GLY A 144 -7.23 3.09 5.72
CA GLY A 144 -7.26 3.47 4.30
C GLY A 144 -5.88 3.56 3.66
N LYS A 145 -4.84 3.41 4.47
CA LYS A 145 -3.47 3.11 4.05
C LYS A 145 -3.25 1.61 4.12
N SER A 146 -4.07 0.83 3.42
CA SER A 146 -3.66 -0.46 2.87
C SER A 146 -2.62 -0.19 1.78
N PHE A 147 -1.49 0.39 2.18
CA PHE A 147 -0.31 0.36 1.35
C PHE A 147 0.07 -1.10 1.30
N ASP A 148 -0.07 -1.69 0.13
CA ASP A 148 0.63 -2.91 -0.19
C ASP A 148 2.09 -2.67 0.21
N GLU A 149 2.56 -3.35 1.26
CA GLU A 149 3.87 -3.10 1.86
C GLU A 149 4.99 -3.21 0.81
N PHE A 150 4.70 -3.94 -0.27
CA PHE A 150 5.47 -4.07 -1.49
C PHE A 150 5.69 -2.78 -2.29
N GLU A 151 4.72 -1.86 -2.39
CA GLU A 151 4.91 -0.62 -3.17
C GLU A 151 5.98 0.31 -2.56
N ARG A 152 6.21 0.22 -1.25
CA ARG A 152 7.27 1.01 -0.60
C ARG A 152 8.66 0.40 -0.77
N LEU A 153 8.72 -0.89 -1.08
CA LEU A 153 9.95 -1.66 -1.29
C LEU A 153 10.32 -1.78 -2.78
N GLN A 154 9.52 -1.22 -3.68
CA GLN A 154 9.91 -1.13 -5.09
C GLN A 154 10.98 -0.04 -5.25
N ASP A 155 12.23 -0.47 -5.22
CA ASP A 155 13.34 0.31 -5.74
C ASP A 155 13.04 0.66 -7.19
N LYS A 156 12.99 1.96 -7.50
CA LYS A 156 12.85 2.44 -8.87
C LYS A 156 14.18 2.23 -9.59
N ILE A 157 14.42 1.01 -10.03
CA ILE A 157 15.58 0.67 -10.84
C ILE A 157 15.32 1.25 -12.23
N VAL A 158 16.01 2.34 -12.57
CA VAL A 158 16.05 2.89 -13.91
C VAL A 158 17.10 2.08 -14.67
N PHE A 159 16.65 1.18 -15.56
CA PHE A 159 17.51 0.28 -16.35
C PHE A 159 18.14 1.00 -17.57
N ASP A 160 18.50 2.27 -17.43
CA ASP A 160 19.09 3.04 -18.54
C ASP A 160 20.62 2.93 -18.59
N GLU A 161 21.25 2.23 -17.64
CA GLU A 161 22.66 1.87 -17.71
C GLU A 161 22.81 0.39 -18.11
N VAL A 162 23.02 0.16 -19.41
CA VAL A 162 23.70 -1.06 -19.87
C VAL A 162 25.15 -0.94 -19.43
N VAL A 163 25.46 -1.38 -18.20
CA VAL A 163 26.83 -1.45 -17.68
C VAL A 163 27.53 -2.59 -18.41
N TYR A 164 28.16 -2.31 -19.56
CA TYR A 164 29.00 -3.27 -20.28
C TYR A 164 30.48 -3.20 -19.88
N GLU A 165 30.86 -2.40 -18.89
CA GLU A 165 32.24 -2.35 -18.44
C GLU A 165 32.36 -2.43 -16.92
N SER A 166 33.17 -3.37 -16.45
CA SER A 166 33.48 -3.49 -15.04
C SER A 166 34.11 -2.19 -14.53
N PRO A 167 33.73 -1.71 -13.34
CA PRO A 167 34.24 -0.46 -12.80
C PRO A 167 35.77 -0.52 -12.68
N ARG A 168 36.46 0.40 -13.38
CA ARG A 168 37.92 0.53 -13.29
C ARG A 168 38.26 1.28 -12.00
N LEU A 169 38.99 0.62 -11.11
CA LEU A 169 39.44 1.22 -9.86
C LEU A 169 40.56 2.22 -10.15
N GLU A 170 40.24 3.51 -10.15
CA GLU A 170 41.24 4.58 -10.13
C GLU A 170 41.84 4.71 -8.73
N ILE A 171 43.01 4.11 -8.53
CA ILE A 171 43.79 4.29 -7.31
C ILE A 171 44.39 5.69 -7.37
N LYS A 172 43.75 6.65 -6.70
CA LYS A 172 44.32 7.98 -6.47
C LYS A 172 45.53 7.82 -5.53
N SER A 173 46.72 7.74 -6.12
CA SER A 173 47.97 7.84 -5.36
C SER A 173 48.14 9.29 -4.90
N ASN A 174 47.66 9.58 -3.70
CA ASN A 174 48.02 10.82 -3.03
C ASN A 174 49.55 10.78 -2.82
N LYS A 175 50.27 11.74 -3.40
CA LYS A 175 51.68 11.99 -3.08
C LYS A 175 51.76 12.26 -1.58
N ILE A 176 52.24 11.27 -0.83
CA ILE A 176 52.51 11.40 0.60
C ILE A 176 53.81 12.19 0.71
N ASN A 177 53.70 13.52 0.67
CA ASN A 177 54.77 14.38 1.14
C ASN A 177 54.74 14.35 2.68
N GLU A 178 55.62 13.50 3.21
CA GLU A 178 56.45 13.65 4.41
C GLU A 178 55.87 14.23 5.74
N VAL A 179 56.19 13.47 6.80
CA VAL A 179 56.18 13.78 8.24
C VAL A 179 54.83 14.15 8.86
N ARG A 180 53.95 13.16 9.02
CA ARG A 180 53.03 13.14 10.18
C ARG A 180 53.48 12.07 11.16
N LYS A 181 53.97 12.52 12.32
CA LYS A 181 54.30 11.63 13.45
C LYS A 181 53.07 10.77 13.80
N PRO A 182 53.25 9.47 14.11
CA PRO A 182 52.16 8.64 14.57
C PRO A 182 51.62 9.22 15.89
N LYS A 183 50.32 9.57 15.91
CA LYS A 183 49.63 9.80 17.17
C LYS A 183 49.47 8.43 17.83
N ASN A 184 50.34 8.13 18.79
CA ASN A 184 50.20 6.96 19.66
C ASN A 184 48.91 7.11 20.47
N LEU A 185 47.79 6.65 19.90
CA LEU A 185 46.43 6.74 20.46
C LEU A 185 46.31 6.06 21.84
N LEU A 186 47.22 5.12 22.13
CA LEU A 186 47.29 4.40 23.40
C LEU A 186 47.78 5.27 24.56
N ASN A 187 48.64 6.27 24.33
CA ASN A 187 49.16 7.12 25.41
C ASN A 187 48.09 8.11 25.91
N SER A 188 47.20 8.59 25.02
CA SER A 188 46.09 9.47 25.39
C SER A 188 45.00 8.82 26.26
N LEU A 189 44.92 7.48 26.29
CA LEU A 189 43.97 6.75 27.14
C LEU A 189 44.52 6.51 28.56
N LEU A 190 45.84 6.52 28.73
CA LEU A 190 46.52 6.30 30.01
C LEU A 190 46.81 7.60 30.78
N GLU A 191 46.81 8.75 30.11
CA GLU A 191 47.01 10.06 30.75
C GLU A 191 45.78 10.56 31.54
N GLY A 192 44.58 10.01 31.28
CA GLY A 192 43.31 10.51 31.82
C GLY A 192 42.91 9.99 33.21
N SER A 193 43.71 9.17 33.88
CA SER A 193 43.30 8.48 35.13
C SER A 193 44.13 8.79 36.38
N LYS A 194 44.94 9.86 36.38
CA LYS A 194 45.86 10.15 37.50
C LYS A 194 45.37 11.16 38.55
N GLU A 195 44.16 11.71 38.48
CA GLU A 195 43.76 12.83 39.36
C GLU A 195 42.53 12.62 40.27
N SER A 196 42.05 11.40 40.54
CA SER A 196 40.95 11.24 41.51
C SER A 196 40.96 9.98 42.38
N PHE A 197 42.14 9.39 42.61
CA PHE A 197 42.27 8.20 43.48
C PHE A 197 42.73 8.46 44.92
N PHE A 198 42.81 9.71 45.35
CA PHE A 198 43.02 10.04 46.75
C PHE A 198 42.11 11.20 47.10
N TYR A 199 40.96 10.90 47.73
CA TYR A 199 40.41 11.59 48.91
C TYR A 199 38.94 11.15 49.12
N PHE A 200 38.66 10.61 50.31
CA PHE A 200 37.35 10.25 50.90
C PHE A 200 36.69 8.99 50.30
N GLN A 201 36.77 7.77 50.86
CA GLN A 201 36.43 7.33 52.23
C GLN A 201 35.24 8.08 52.87
N SER A 202 34.30 7.28 53.37
CA SER A 202 33.04 7.60 54.08
C SER A 202 31.89 8.17 53.26
N GLU A 203 30.93 7.33 52.87
CA GLU A 203 29.64 7.27 53.59
C GLU A 203 28.75 6.13 53.06
N VAL A 204 28.35 5.27 53.99
CA VAL A 204 27.35 4.22 53.86
C VAL A 204 25.98 4.89 53.82
N ILE A 205 25.18 4.70 52.75
CA ILE A 205 23.75 5.02 52.81
C ILE A 205 22.92 3.88 52.20
N ASP A 206 22.03 3.39 53.07
CA ASP A 206 21.14 2.23 53.00
C ASP A 206 20.23 2.10 51.77
N LEU A 207 20.21 0.90 51.21
CA LEU A 207 19.21 0.44 50.25
C LEU A 207 17.89 0.05 50.98
N LYS A 208 16.99 1.00 51.23
CA LYS A 208 15.63 0.69 51.72
C LYS A 208 14.69 0.32 50.58
N ARG A 209 14.42 -0.99 50.47
CA ARG A 209 13.32 -1.59 49.70
C ARG A 209 11.98 -0.98 50.12
N LYS A 210 11.24 -0.36 49.20
CA LYS A 210 9.81 -0.06 49.38
C LYS A 210 8.96 -1.00 48.53
N THR A 211 8.48 -2.04 49.20
CA THR A 211 7.33 -2.85 48.82
C THR A 211 6.05 -2.01 48.93
N TYR A 212 5.30 -1.84 47.85
CA TYR A 212 3.94 -1.30 47.91
C TYR A 212 2.95 -2.46 47.89
N LEU A 213 2.36 -2.72 49.06
CA LEU A 213 1.24 -3.62 49.24
C LEU A 213 0.01 -3.08 48.51
N LYS A 214 -0.58 -3.97 47.73
CA LYS A 214 -1.83 -3.81 47.00
C LYS A 214 -2.96 -4.25 47.93
N GLN A 215 -3.68 -3.33 48.56
CA GLN A 215 -4.96 -3.65 49.18
C GLN A 215 -6.08 -3.52 48.16
N LYS A 216 -6.90 -4.56 48.16
CA LYS A 216 -7.94 -4.94 47.23
C LYS A 216 -9.19 -5.10 48.11
N LYS A 217 -10.33 -4.51 47.69
CA LYS A 217 -11.71 -4.83 48.13
C LYS A 217 -12.00 -4.48 49.60
N GLU A 218 -13.19 -4.00 49.98
CA GLU A 218 -14.59 -4.43 49.79
C GLU A 218 -15.45 -3.16 50.09
N ASN A 219 -16.50 -2.77 49.35
CA ASN A 219 -17.86 -3.32 49.30
C ASN A 219 -18.41 -3.84 50.62
#